data_AF-A0A6C0EEB2-F1
#
_entry.id   AF-A0A6C0EEB2-F1
#
_cell.length_a   1.000
_cell.length_b   1.000
_cell.length_c   1.000
_cell.angle_alpha   90.00
_cell.angle_beta   90.00
_cell.angle_gamma   90.00
#
_symmetry.space_group_name_H-M   'P 1'
#
loop_
_entity.id
_entity.type
_entity.pdbx_description
1 polymer ?
#
loop_
_entity_poly.entity_id
_entity_poly.type
_entity_poly.pdbx_seq_one_letter_code
_entity_poly.pdbx_strand_id
1 'polypeptide(L)'
;MAITTKGVLDWILYEKAGSDHCRLIEFIKQFIEGKKNKLILMDNASCHRNQEVKDFIIKSKNDFLYILPYYHYMNPIEKFFNQ
;
A
#
# COMPACT_ATOMS: atom_id res chain seq x y z
N MET A 1 -0.39 -3.21 -6.20
CA MET A 1 -1.54 -2.45 -6.76
C MET A 1 -2.08 -1.53 -5.67
N ALA A 2 -2.55 -0.35 -6.05
CA ALA A 2 -3.20 0.62 -5.18
C ALA A 2 -4.52 1.09 -5.80
N ILE A 3 -5.54 1.23 -4.96
CA ILE A 3 -6.87 1.71 -5.37
C ILE A 3 -7.36 2.81 -4.44
N THR A 4 -8.32 3.60 -4.92
CA THR A 4 -9.06 4.59 -4.14
C THR A 4 -10.54 4.44 -4.40
N THR A 5 -11.38 5.20 -3.70
CA THR A 5 -12.82 5.29 -3.97
C THR A 5 -13.15 5.79 -5.39
N LYS A 6 -12.17 6.38 -6.09
CA LYS A 6 -12.32 6.86 -7.47
C LYS A 6 -11.84 5.86 -8.53
N GLY A 7 -11.34 4.69 -8.11
CA GLY A 7 -10.82 3.67 -9.00
C GLY A 7 -9.35 3.33 -8.76
N VAL A 8 -8.75 2.64 -9.72
CA VAL A 8 -7.36 2.20 -9.69
C VAL A 8 -6.42 3.40 -9.73
N LEU A 9 -5.46 3.43 -8.80
CA LEU A 9 -4.43 4.46 -8.78
C LEU A 9 -3.24 4.03 -9.62
N ASP A 10 -2.68 2.85 -9.32
CA ASP A 10 -1.56 2.28 -10.06
C ASP A 10 -1.32 0.80 -9.70
N TRP A 11 -0.55 0.09 -10.51
CA TRP A 11 -0.08 -1.27 -10.24
C TRP A 11 1.23 -1.57 -10.97
N ILE A 12 2.03 -2.45 -10.37
CA ILE A 12 3.24 -3.00 -10.97
C ILE A 12 3.10 -4.52 -10.99
N LEU A 13 3.35 -5.12 -12.15
CA LEU A 13 3.49 -6.57 -12.31
C LEU A 13 4.98 -6.90 -12.43
N TYR A 14 5.51 -7.59 -11.43
CA TYR A 14 6.90 -8.03 -11.45
C TYR A 14 7.00 -9.38 -12.19
N GLU A 15 7.84 -9.44 -13.22
CA GLU A 15 8.07 -10.69 -13.97
C GLU A 15 8.84 -11.74 -13.15
N LYS A 16 9.69 -11.29 -12.21
CA LYS A 16 10.53 -12.14 -11.36
C LYS A 16 10.57 -11.65 -9.92
N ALA A 17 10.52 -12.61 -8.99
CA ALA A 17 10.51 -12.42 -7.53
C ALA A 17 9.28 -11.66 -6.99
N GLY A 18 9.09 -11.73 -5.67
CA GLY A 18 8.00 -11.04 -4.97
C GLY A 18 8.30 -9.56 -4.69
N SER A 19 7.36 -8.89 -4.03
CA SER A 19 7.59 -7.54 -3.50
C SER A 19 8.32 -7.61 -2.17
N ASP A 20 9.39 -6.83 -2.03
CA ASP A 20 10.05 -6.54 -0.76
C ASP A 20 9.70 -5.12 -0.28
N HIS A 21 10.33 -4.68 0.82
CA HIS A 21 10.10 -3.35 1.39
C HIS A 21 10.68 -2.23 0.51
N CYS A 22 11.80 -2.46 -0.17
CA CYS A 22 12.39 -1.48 -1.09
C CYS A 22 11.48 -1.22 -2.30
N ARG A 23 11.03 -2.29 -2.95
CA ARG A 23 10.08 -2.23 -4.07
C ARG A 23 8.76 -1.57 -3.67
N LEU A 24 8.31 -1.82 -2.44
CA LEU A 24 7.11 -1.17 -1.91
C LEU A 24 7.32 0.33 -1.70
N ILE A 25 8.46 0.76 -1.15
CA ILE A 25 8.77 2.19 -0.99
C ILE A 25 8.81 2.88 -2.35
N GLU A 26 9.45 2.27 -3.35
CA GLU A 26 9.48 2.79 -4.72
C GLU A 26 8.08 2.91 -5.31
N PHE A 27 7.24 1.88 -5.15
CA PHE A 27 5.85 1.90 -5.58
C PHE A 27 5.05 3.03 -4.90
N ILE A 28 5.15 3.16 -3.57
CA ILE A 28 4.45 4.22 -2.83
C ILE A 28 4.92 5.60 -3.30
N LYS A 29 6.23 5.76 -3.51
CA LYS A 29 6.83 7.02 -3.95
C LYS A 29 6.19 7.55 -5.23
N GLN A 30 5.93 6.67 -6.21
CA GLN A 30 5.35 7.04 -7.51
C GLN A 30 4.03 7.82 -7.40
N PHE A 31 3.20 7.53 -6.38
CA PHE A 31 1.88 8.16 -6.27
C PHE A 31 1.70 9.06 -5.04
N ILE A 32 2.62 9.01 -4.07
CA ILE A 32 2.60 9.91 -2.90
C ILE A 32 3.38 11.21 -3.16
N GLU A 33 4.26 11.25 -4.15
CA GLU A 33 4.97 12.48 -4.50
C GLU A 33 3.98 13.61 -4.83
N GLY A 34 4.14 14.74 -4.13
CA GLY A 34 3.21 15.88 -4.22
C GLY A 34 1.86 15.72 -3.48
N LYS A 35 1.55 14.55 -2.89
CA LYS A 35 0.31 14.31 -2.13
C LYS A 35 0.58 14.21 -0.63
N LYS A 36 -0.21 14.93 0.15
CA LYS A 36 -0.14 14.97 1.62
C LYS A 36 -1.52 14.71 2.23
N ASN A 37 -1.55 14.39 3.52
CA ASN A 37 -2.76 14.14 4.29
C ASN A 37 -3.62 13.01 3.69
N LYS A 38 -2.98 11.95 3.22
CA LYS A 38 -3.63 10.72 2.76
C LYS A 38 -3.48 9.63 3.80
N LEU A 39 -4.49 8.77 3.88
CA LEU A 39 -4.45 7.55 4.67
C LEU A 39 -4.19 6.36 3.74
N ILE A 40 -3.11 5.64 3.98
CA ILE A 40 -2.77 4.42 3.25
C ILE A 40 -3.29 3.22 4.05
N LEU A 41 -4.19 2.45 3.46
CA LEU A 41 -4.69 1.21 4.05
C LEU A 41 -3.89 0.03 3.51
N MET A 42 -3.33 -0.80 4.38
CA MET A 42 -2.54 -1.97 4.02
C MET A 42 -2.91 -3.17 4.89
N ASP A 43 -2.66 -4.39 4.41
CA ASP A 43 -2.70 -5.57 5.28
C ASP A 43 -1.41 -5.68 6.13
N ASN A 44 -1.27 -6.77 6.88
CA ASN A 44 -0.13 -7.00 7.76
C ASN A 44 1.02 -7.80 7.15
N ALA A 45 1.17 -7.81 5.82
CA ALA A 45 2.30 -8.46 5.17
C ALA A 45 3.65 -8.01 5.76
N SER A 46 4.64 -8.90 5.74
CA SER A 46 5.95 -8.64 6.38
C SER A 46 6.62 -7.37 5.83
N CYS A 47 6.53 -7.13 4.52
CA CYS A 47 7.04 -5.92 3.88
C CYS A 47 6.29 -4.66 4.32
N HIS A 48 4.96 -4.72 4.50
CA HIS A 48 4.15 -3.57 4.95
C HIS A 48 4.46 -3.15 6.39
N ARG A 49 4.87 -4.10 7.23
CA ARG A 49 5.23 -3.84 8.64
C ARG A 49 6.66 -3.33 8.84
N ASN A 50 7.46 -3.30 7.79
CA ASN A 50 8.84 -2.82 7.85
C ASN A 50 8.88 -1.35 8.33
N GLN A 51 9.82 -1.04 9.22
CA GLN A 51 9.95 0.31 9.81
C GLN A 51 10.29 1.37 8.75
N GLU A 52 11.09 1.04 7.75
CA GLU A 52 11.48 1.98 6.69
C GLU A 52 10.27 2.41 5.85
N VAL A 53 9.34 1.49 5.60
CA VAL A 53 8.08 1.77 4.89
C VAL A 53 7.23 2.74 5.71
N LYS A 54 7.08 2.47 7.01
CA LYS A 54 6.33 3.35 7.93
C LYS A 54 6.95 4.73 7.99
N ASP A 55 8.26 4.80 8.18
CA ASP A 55 9.00 6.06 8.26
C ASP A 55 8.88 6.84 6.96
N PHE A 56 8.94 6.18 5.80
CA PHE A 56 8.75 6.82 4.50
C PHE A 56 7.35 7.46 4.39
N ILE A 57 6.30 6.74 4.78
CA ILE A 57 4.92 7.24 4.75
C ILE A 57 4.77 8.46 5.68
N ILE A 58 5.23 8.37 6.93
CA ILE A 58 5.13 9.46 7.90
C ILE A 58 5.96 10.68 7.47
N LYS A 59 7.20 10.48 7.00
CA LYS A 59 8.06 11.57 6.48
C LYS A 59 7.43 12.28 5.28
N SER A 60 6.62 11.57 4.48
CA SER A 60 5.87 12.15 3.36
C SER A 60 4.65 12.99 3.79
N LYS A 61 4.39 13.16 5.10
CA LYS A 61 3.20 13.80 5.67
C LYS A 61 1.90 13.09 5.30
N ASN A 62 1.94 11.76 5.30
CA ASN A 62 0.80 10.87 5.14
C ASN A 62 0.74 9.93 6.32
N ASP A 63 -0.40 9.25 6.48
CA ASP A 63 -0.66 8.31 7.57
C ASP A 63 -0.97 6.92 7.00
N PHE A 64 -0.90 5.90 7.84
CA PHE A 64 -1.22 4.52 7.45
C PHE A 64 -2.07 3.81 8.49
N LEU A 65 -2.88 2.87 8.04
CA LEU A 65 -3.65 1.98 8.90
C LEU A 65 -3.51 0.54 8.41
N TYR A 66 -3.35 -0.37 9.36
CA TYR A 66 -3.38 -1.80 9.07
C TYR A 66 -4.77 -2.37 9.24
N ILE A 67 -5.18 -3.21 8.31
CA ILE A 67 -6.37 -4.04 8.43
C ILE A 67 -6.09 -5.19 9.40
N LEU A 68 -7.09 -5.70 10.11
CA LEU A 68 -6.92 -6.81 11.04
C LEU A 68 -6.36 -8.08 10.34
N PRO A 69 -5.37 -8.79 10.93
CA PRO A 69 -4.84 -10.03 10.37
C PRO A 69 -5.93 -11.09 10.18
N TYR A 70 -5.94 -11.78 9.04
CA TYR A 70 -6.93 -12.83 8.67
C TYR A 70 -8.36 -12.32 8.40
N TYR A 71 -8.60 -11.01 8.42
CA TYR A 71 -9.88 -10.38 8.08
C TYR A 71 -9.86 -9.81 6.64
N HIS A 72 -9.56 -10.64 5.65
CA HIS A 72 -9.40 -10.23 4.25
C HIS A 72 -10.65 -9.55 3.67
N TYR A 73 -11.86 -9.92 4.11
CA TYR A 73 -13.12 -9.30 3.68
C TYR A 73 -13.26 -7.82 4.10
N MET A 74 -12.46 -7.35 5.06
CA MET A 74 -12.38 -5.93 5.43
C MET A 74 -11.40 -5.15 4.56
N ASN A 75 -10.57 -5.83 3.76
CA ASN A 75 -9.67 -5.19 2.82
C ASN A 75 -10.43 -4.79 1.54
N PRO A 76 -10.59 -3.49 1.22
CA PRO A 76 -11.34 -3.06 0.05
C PRO A 76 -10.78 -3.58 -1.27
N ILE A 77 -9.46 -3.81 -1.35
CA ILE A 77 -8.83 -4.28 -2.59
C ILE A 77 -9.18 -5.75 -2.90
N GLU A 78 -9.44 -6.57 -1.89
CA GLU A 78 -9.87 -7.96 -2.08
C GLU A 78 -11.23 -8.01 -2.76
N LYS A 79 -12.15 -7.11 -2.38
CA LYS A 79 -13.45 -6.98 -3.06
C LYS A 79 -13.30 -6.54 -4.51
N PHE A 80 -12.29 -5.75 -4.82
CA PHE A 80 -12.01 -5.31 -6.19
C PHE A 80 -11.57 -6.48 -7.08
N PHE A 81 -10.77 -7.41 -6.55
CA PHE A 81 -10.31 -8.59 -7.29
C PHE A 81 -11.35 -9.71 -7.40
N ASN A 82 -12.27 -9.81 -6.44
CA ASN A 82 -13.32 -10.85 -6.40
C ASN A 82 -14.56 -10.52 -7.27
N GLN A 83 -14.38 -9.82 -8.40
CA GLN A 83 -15.45 -9.52 -9.35
C GLN A 83 -15.73 -10.69 -10.29
#